data_AF-A0A7C3TPW8-F1
#
_entry.id   AF-A0A7C3TPW8-F1
#
_cell.length_a   1.000
_cell.length_b   1.000
_cell.length_c   1.000
_cell.angle_alpha   90.00
_cell.angle_beta   90.00
_cell.angle_gamma   90.00
#
_symmetry.space_group_name_H-M   'P 1'
#
loop_
_entity.id
_entity.type
_entity.pdbx_description
1 polymer ?
#
loop_
_entity_poly.entity_id
_entity_poly.type
_entity_poly.pdbx_seq_one_letter_code
_entity_poly.pdbx_strand_id
1 'polypeptide(L)'
;MVNARKKIAVIGAGISGISIASILNDTFDVTVFEQHSHIGGLVHCDRSEGYLYHRVGGHVFNSKNQEVLDWFWSKFDKQTEFIQAKRNAKIFYKGDFIGYPIENFLYQFEPNLVEKILQELIDINRTGTLDAMQYNNFEEFLKGNFGNTLYDLYFKPYNQKIWKTDLSTVSMQWLDGKLPMPKLLEILTSNVSRKEEASMVHASFFYPKQGGSQFIADRIAKG
;
A
#
# COMPACT_ATOMS: atom_id res chain seq x y z
N MET A 1 -34.80 -21.56 29.72
CA MET A 1 -34.61 -21.72 28.26
C MET A 1 -33.35 -20.99 27.87
N VAL A 2 -32.32 -21.71 27.39
CA VAL A 2 -31.11 -21.06 26.85
C VAL A 2 -31.53 -20.43 25.52
N ASN A 3 -31.47 -19.11 25.40
CA ASN A 3 -31.73 -18.44 24.13
C ASN A 3 -30.70 -18.95 23.11
N ALA A 4 -31.17 -19.59 22.04
CA ALA A 4 -30.30 -20.01 20.94
C ALA A 4 -29.59 -18.77 20.38
N ARG A 5 -28.27 -18.87 20.17
CA ARG A 5 -27.50 -17.79 19.57
C ARG A 5 -28.08 -17.45 18.20
N LYS A 6 -28.19 -16.15 17.89
CA LYS A 6 -28.64 -15.71 16.56
C LYS A 6 -27.64 -16.21 15.51
N LYS A 7 -28.15 -16.70 14.39
CA LYS A 7 -27.35 -17.23 13.28
C LYS A 7 -26.89 -16.11 12.35
N ILE A 8 -25.63 -16.14 11.95
CA ILE A 8 -25.03 -15.19 11.00
C ILE A 8 -24.37 -15.97 9.87
N ALA A 9 -24.68 -15.61 8.64
CA ALA A 9 -23.99 -16.12 7.45
C ALA A 9 -22.98 -15.07 6.96
N VAL A 10 -21.74 -15.48 6.78
CA VAL A 10 -20.67 -14.68 6.17
C VAL A 10 -20.34 -15.27 4.81
N ILE A 11 -20.30 -14.45 3.76
CA ILE A 11 -19.98 -14.88 2.40
C ILE A 11 -18.56 -14.44 2.07
N GLY A 12 -17.70 -15.42 1.76
CA GLY A 12 -16.28 -15.28 1.50
C GLY A 12 -15.42 -15.52 2.74
N ALA A 13 -14.38 -16.36 2.60
CA ALA A 13 -13.33 -16.60 3.61
C ALA A 13 -12.03 -15.85 3.28
N GLY A 14 -12.14 -14.68 2.64
CA GLY A 14 -11.05 -13.70 2.58
C GLY A 14 -10.80 -13.03 3.93
N ILE A 15 -9.77 -12.17 4.03
CA ILE A 15 -9.36 -11.54 5.30
C ILE A 15 -10.52 -10.85 6.04
N SER A 16 -11.41 -10.16 5.33
CA SER A 16 -12.58 -9.51 5.93
C SER A 16 -13.57 -10.50 6.52
N GLY A 17 -13.87 -11.58 5.78
CA GLY A 17 -14.85 -12.60 6.18
C GLY A 17 -14.38 -13.42 7.37
N ILE A 18 -13.13 -13.89 7.36
CA ILE A 18 -12.57 -14.64 8.50
C ILE A 18 -12.39 -13.75 9.73
N SER A 19 -12.06 -12.45 9.55
CA SER A 19 -11.92 -11.52 10.68
C SER A 19 -13.26 -11.25 11.34
N ILE A 20 -14.31 -10.93 10.56
CA ILE A 20 -15.63 -10.67 11.15
C ILE A 20 -16.21 -11.95 11.77
N ALA A 21 -15.96 -13.12 11.17
CA ALA A 21 -16.37 -14.38 11.77
C ALA A 21 -15.71 -14.60 13.13
N SER A 22 -14.38 -14.43 13.22
CA SER A 22 -13.63 -14.57 14.47
C SER A 22 -14.09 -13.58 15.56
N ILE A 23 -14.46 -12.35 15.18
CA ILE A 23 -14.97 -11.34 16.12
C ILE A 23 -16.37 -11.71 16.65
N LEU A 24 -17.23 -12.26 15.80
CA LEU A 24 -18.63 -12.53 16.14
C LEU A 24 -18.87 -13.91 16.77
N ASN A 25 -17.92 -14.85 16.63
CA ASN A 25 -18.06 -16.25 17.03
C ASN A 25 -18.35 -16.45 18.53
N ASP A 26 -17.87 -15.54 19.38
CA ASP A 26 -18.12 -15.60 20.82
C ASP A 26 -19.58 -15.35 21.20
N THR A 27 -20.32 -14.60 20.37
CA THR A 27 -21.69 -14.14 20.67
C THR A 27 -22.74 -14.79 19.78
N PHE A 28 -22.39 -15.11 18.53
CA PHE A 28 -23.31 -15.59 17.50
C PHE A 28 -22.98 -17.02 17.05
N ASP A 29 -23.92 -17.66 16.36
CA ASP A 29 -23.66 -18.91 15.62
C ASP A 29 -23.31 -18.52 14.18
N VAL A 30 -22.01 -18.49 13.86
CA VAL A 30 -21.50 -17.94 12.61
C VAL A 30 -21.13 -19.07 11.64
N THR A 31 -21.67 -19.01 10.43
CA THR A 31 -21.29 -19.90 9.33
C THR A 31 -20.65 -19.09 8.20
N VAL A 32 -19.44 -19.49 7.78
CA VAL A 32 -18.73 -18.86 6.66
C VAL A 32 -18.86 -19.75 5.42
N PHE A 33 -19.26 -19.14 4.30
CA PHE A 33 -19.37 -19.80 3.00
C PHE A 33 -18.27 -19.30 2.07
N GLU A 34 -17.41 -20.20 1.61
CA GLU A 34 -16.35 -19.90 0.64
C GLU A 34 -16.51 -20.81 -0.58
N GLN A 35 -16.36 -20.25 -1.76
CA GLN A 35 -16.48 -20.99 -3.02
C GLN A 35 -15.17 -21.72 -3.35
N HIS A 36 -14.02 -21.15 -2.97
CA HIS A 36 -12.71 -21.74 -3.20
C HIS A 36 -12.40 -22.86 -2.20
N SER A 37 -11.48 -23.75 -2.57
CA SER A 37 -11.00 -24.83 -1.70
C SER A 37 -9.98 -24.35 -0.65
N HIS A 38 -9.74 -23.04 -0.56
CA HIS A 38 -8.78 -22.42 0.34
C HIS A 38 -9.36 -21.13 0.93
N ILE A 39 -8.81 -20.73 2.07
CA ILE A 39 -9.14 -19.48 2.76
C ILE A 39 -8.04 -18.43 2.53
N GLY A 40 -8.34 -17.17 2.84
CA GLY A 40 -7.44 -16.04 2.72
C GLY A 40 -7.77 -15.11 1.55
N GLY A 41 -8.54 -15.57 0.55
CA GLY A 41 -8.91 -14.77 -0.61
C GLY A 41 -7.67 -14.17 -1.28
N LEU A 42 -7.62 -12.85 -1.45
CA LEU A 42 -6.47 -12.18 -2.07
C LEU A 42 -5.15 -12.35 -1.30
N VAL A 43 -5.18 -12.58 0.02
CA VAL A 43 -3.94 -12.80 0.79
C VAL A 43 -3.45 -14.25 0.75
N HIS A 44 -4.12 -15.13 0.00
CA HIS A 44 -3.76 -16.53 -0.13
C HIS A 44 -2.34 -16.70 -0.69
N CYS A 45 -1.60 -17.65 -0.12
CA CYS A 45 -0.30 -18.07 -0.63
C CYS A 45 -0.31 -19.56 -0.98
N ASP A 46 0.27 -19.87 -2.13
CA ASP A 46 0.44 -21.24 -2.60
C ASP A 46 1.89 -21.70 -2.45
N ARG A 47 2.09 -23.01 -2.37
CA ARG A 47 3.42 -23.61 -2.51
C ARG A 47 3.54 -24.35 -3.84
N SER A 48 4.60 -24.04 -4.59
CA SER A 48 4.99 -24.73 -5.81
C SER A 48 6.48 -25.04 -5.75
N GLU A 49 6.86 -26.30 -5.99
CA GLU A 49 8.27 -26.73 -5.96
C GLU A 49 9.00 -26.36 -4.65
N GLY A 50 8.29 -26.35 -3.52
CA GLY A 50 8.83 -25.98 -2.21
C GLY A 50 8.92 -24.47 -1.95
N TYR A 51 8.67 -23.63 -2.95
CA TYR A 51 8.66 -22.17 -2.82
C TYR A 51 7.26 -21.64 -2.54
N LEU A 52 7.18 -20.58 -1.73
CA LEU A 52 5.94 -19.89 -1.40
C LEU A 52 5.68 -18.75 -2.39
N TYR A 53 4.46 -18.69 -2.94
CA TYR A 53 4.04 -17.68 -3.90
C TYR A 53 2.81 -16.93 -3.42
N HIS A 54 2.84 -15.61 -3.56
CA HIS A 54 1.64 -14.77 -3.46
C HIS A 54 1.03 -14.64 -4.85
N ARG A 55 -0.24 -14.99 -5.00
CA ARG A 55 -0.87 -15.04 -6.34
C ARG A 55 -1.22 -13.68 -6.91
N VAL A 56 -1.48 -12.70 -6.06
CA VAL A 56 -1.98 -11.37 -6.47
C VAL A 56 -1.06 -10.23 -6.01
N GLY A 57 0.21 -10.53 -5.75
CA GLY A 57 1.21 -9.57 -5.29
C GLY A 57 1.55 -9.73 -3.80
N GLY A 58 2.64 -9.09 -3.37
CA GLY A 58 3.14 -9.21 -2.01
C GLY A 58 2.26 -8.49 -0.99
N HIS A 59 1.95 -9.17 0.12
CA HIS A 59 1.21 -8.60 1.25
C HIS A 59 2.13 -8.42 2.46
N VAL A 60 2.03 -7.28 3.13
CA VAL A 60 2.74 -6.99 4.38
C VAL A 60 1.76 -6.43 5.40
N PHE A 61 1.99 -6.68 6.69
CA PHE A 61 1.12 -6.17 7.75
C PHE A 61 1.66 -4.85 8.31
N ASN A 62 0.83 -3.81 8.23
CA ASN A 62 1.02 -2.51 8.88
C ASN A 62 -0.36 -1.85 9.04
N SER A 63 -0.60 -1.13 10.13
CA SER A 63 -1.85 -0.42 10.39
C SER A 63 -1.56 0.86 11.19
N LYS A 64 -2.35 1.91 10.93
CA LYS A 64 -2.43 3.11 11.77
C LYS A 64 -3.52 3.02 12.84
N ASN A 65 -4.46 2.08 12.70
CA ASN A 65 -5.57 1.92 13.63
C ASN A 65 -5.13 1.03 14.79
N GLN A 66 -5.13 1.58 16.01
CA GLN A 66 -4.68 0.90 17.21
C GLN A 66 -5.57 -0.29 17.57
N GLU A 67 -6.89 -0.20 17.39
CA GLU A 67 -7.81 -1.32 17.65
C GLU A 67 -7.51 -2.51 16.73
N VAL A 68 -7.19 -2.24 15.46
CA VAL A 68 -6.77 -3.28 14.52
C VAL A 68 -5.44 -3.90 14.94
N LEU A 69 -4.48 -3.09 15.40
CA LEU A 69 -3.20 -3.58 15.89
C LEU A 69 -3.38 -4.45 17.13
N ASP A 70 -4.15 -4.00 18.11
CA ASP A 70 -4.37 -4.69 19.38
C ASP A 70 -5.11 -6.01 19.15
N TRP A 71 -6.16 -5.99 18.33
CA TRP A 71 -6.88 -7.21 17.96
C TRP A 71 -5.98 -8.18 17.22
N PHE A 72 -5.21 -7.71 16.22
CA PHE A 72 -4.31 -8.57 15.46
C PHE A 72 -3.26 -9.20 16.38
N TRP A 73 -2.54 -8.40 17.17
CA TRP A 73 -1.49 -8.91 18.05
C TRP A 73 -2.04 -9.73 19.23
N SER A 74 -3.33 -9.69 19.53
CA SER A 74 -3.94 -10.66 20.47
C SER A 74 -3.96 -12.10 19.94
N LYS A 75 -3.87 -12.29 18.61
CA LYS A 75 -3.93 -13.60 17.94
C LYS A 75 -2.56 -14.15 17.53
N PHE A 76 -1.51 -13.33 17.64
CA PHE A 76 -0.17 -13.62 17.14
C PHE A 76 0.92 -13.14 18.09
N ASP A 77 2.01 -13.91 18.17
CA ASP A 77 3.22 -13.44 18.82
C ASP A 77 4.10 -12.67 17.82
N LYS A 78 4.14 -11.36 18.02
CA LYS A 78 4.88 -10.41 17.20
C LYS A 78 6.38 -10.71 17.10
N GLN A 79 7.02 -11.21 18.15
CA GLN A 79 8.48 -11.40 18.19
C GLN A 79 8.88 -12.76 17.64
N THR A 80 8.11 -13.80 17.95
CA THR A 80 8.45 -15.18 17.56
C THR A 80 7.93 -15.53 16.18
N GLU A 81 6.77 -15.01 15.76
CA GLU A 81 6.11 -15.42 14.51
C GLU A 81 6.35 -14.44 13.33
N PHE A 82 6.79 -13.21 13.61
CA PHE A 82 6.96 -12.17 12.57
C PHE A 82 8.39 -11.60 12.54
N ILE A 83 8.78 -11.12 11.36
CA ILE A 83 9.96 -10.27 11.16
C ILE A 83 9.46 -8.85 10.91
N GLN A 84 10.08 -7.88 11.57
CA GLN A 84 9.95 -6.47 11.22
C GLN A 84 11.00 -6.13 10.17
N ALA A 85 10.56 -5.58 9.04
CA ALA A 85 11.45 -5.12 7.98
C ALA A 85 11.27 -3.62 7.75
N LYS A 86 12.37 -2.93 7.44
CA LYS A 86 12.33 -1.56 6.92
C LYS A 86 12.04 -1.63 5.43
N ARG A 87 11.15 -0.77 4.94
CA ARG A 87 10.79 -0.71 3.53
C ARG A 87 11.93 -0.11 2.73
N ASN A 88 12.48 -0.88 1.80
CA ASN A 88 13.49 -0.44 0.83
C ASN A 88 12.89 -0.55 -0.58
N ALA A 89 12.13 0.47 -0.98
CA ALA A 89 11.51 0.55 -2.28
C ALA A 89 12.43 1.30 -3.26
N LYS A 90 12.57 0.77 -4.48
CA LYS A 90 13.38 1.38 -5.55
C LYS A 90 12.64 1.32 -6.89
N ILE A 91 12.96 2.26 -7.75
CA ILE A 91 12.48 2.37 -9.12
C ILE A 91 13.59 1.89 -10.04
N PHE A 92 13.31 0.90 -10.88
CA PHE A 92 14.26 0.47 -11.92
C PHE A 92 14.06 1.31 -13.17
N TYR A 93 15.07 2.10 -13.54
CA TYR A 93 15.01 3.04 -14.65
C TYR A 93 16.33 3.00 -15.43
N LYS A 94 16.23 2.73 -16.75
CA LYS A 94 17.37 2.71 -17.70
C LYS A 94 18.59 1.88 -17.26
N GLY A 95 18.37 0.77 -16.56
CA GLY A 95 19.45 -0.13 -16.13
C GLY A 95 19.93 0.11 -14.70
N ASP A 96 19.50 1.20 -14.05
CA ASP A 96 19.89 1.55 -12.70
C ASP A 96 18.70 1.60 -11.73
N PHE A 97 19.02 1.60 -10.44
CA PHE A 97 18.05 1.74 -9.36
C PHE A 97 18.04 3.16 -8.80
N ILE A 98 16.87 3.77 -8.83
CA ILE A 98 16.56 5.08 -8.27
C ILE A 98 15.78 4.89 -6.98
N GLY A 99 16.00 5.75 -5.99
CA GLY A 99 15.23 5.72 -4.75
C GLY A 99 13.75 6.03 -4.95
N TYR A 100 12.94 5.66 -3.95
CA TYR A 100 11.52 5.97 -3.90
C TYR A 100 11.22 6.80 -2.63
N PRO A 101 10.43 7.89 -2.73
CA PRO A 101 9.67 8.36 -3.90
C PRO A 101 10.55 9.16 -4.87
N ILE A 102 10.24 9.13 -6.18
CA ILE A 102 11.16 9.57 -7.25
C ILE A 102 11.62 11.03 -7.11
N GLU A 103 10.73 11.90 -6.64
CA GLU A 103 10.97 13.32 -6.45
C GLU A 103 12.04 13.61 -5.39
N ASN A 104 12.29 12.69 -4.46
CA ASN A 104 13.34 12.86 -3.44
C ASN A 104 14.72 12.40 -3.92
N PHE A 105 14.81 11.84 -5.14
CA PHE A 105 16.02 11.26 -5.71
C PHE A 105 16.35 11.82 -7.10
N LEU A 106 15.93 13.07 -7.39
CA LEU A 106 16.26 13.79 -8.63
C LEU A 106 17.77 13.90 -8.87
N TYR A 107 18.59 13.99 -7.81
CA TYR A 107 20.06 14.03 -7.92
C TYR A 107 20.67 12.79 -8.61
N GLN A 108 19.92 11.71 -8.81
CA GLN A 108 20.33 10.52 -9.55
C GLN A 108 20.09 10.61 -11.06
N PHE A 109 19.50 11.71 -11.55
CA PHE A 109 19.23 11.94 -12.97
C PHE A 109 20.21 12.94 -13.60
N GLU A 110 20.19 13.00 -14.94
CA GLU A 110 20.99 13.94 -15.72
C GLU A 110 20.68 15.41 -15.38
N PRO A 111 21.69 16.31 -15.27
CA PRO A 111 21.50 17.69 -14.83
C PRO A 111 20.40 18.47 -15.58
N ASN A 112 20.33 18.34 -16.91
CA ASN A 112 19.32 19.04 -17.72
C ASN A 112 17.89 18.56 -17.41
N LEU A 113 17.72 17.28 -17.08
CA LEU A 113 16.43 16.73 -16.67
C LEU A 113 16.05 17.24 -15.28
N VAL A 114 17.01 17.28 -14.36
CA VAL A 114 16.82 17.81 -13.01
C VAL A 114 16.41 19.28 -13.05
N GLU A 115 17.12 20.10 -13.83
CA GLU A 115 16.80 21.52 -14.01
C GLU A 115 15.36 21.72 -14.49
N LYS A 116 14.95 20.96 -15.51
CA LYS A 116 13.59 21.02 -16.04
C LYS A 116 12.54 20.65 -14.99
N ILE A 117 12.77 19.57 -14.23
CA ILE A 117 11.85 19.13 -13.16
C ILE A 117 11.77 20.20 -12.07
N LEU A 118 12.90 20.74 -11.62
CA LEU A 118 12.92 21.77 -10.58
C LEU A 118 12.23 23.06 -11.03
N GLN A 119 12.39 23.46 -12.29
CA GLN A 119 11.70 24.61 -12.86
C GLN A 119 10.17 24.42 -12.82
N GLU A 120 9.67 23.25 -13.26
CA GLU A 120 8.24 22.94 -13.20
C GLU A 120 7.70 22.93 -11.76
N LEU A 121 8.44 22.35 -10.81
CA LEU A 121 8.05 22.34 -9.40
C LEU A 121 8.04 23.75 -8.77
N ILE A 122 9.01 24.60 -9.12
CA ILE A 122 9.05 26.00 -8.67
C ILE A 122 7.85 26.78 -9.22
N ASP A 123 7.51 26.59 -10.49
CA ASP A 123 6.40 27.28 -11.12
C ASP A 123 5.06 26.84 -10.53
N ILE A 124 4.87 25.53 -10.30
CA ILE A 124 3.71 24.99 -9.56
C ILE A 124 3.60 25.62 -8.17
N ASN A 125 4.71 25.69 -7.42
CA ASN A 125 4.71 26.27 -6.07
C ASN A 125 4.39 27.78 -6.08
N ARG A 126 4.74 28.50 -7.15
CA ARG A 126 4.40 29.93 -7.32
C ARG A 126 2.92 30.15 -7.65
N THR A 127 2.35 29.30 -8.50
CA THR A 127 0.93 29.39 -8.87
C THR A 127 -0.01 28.86 -7.79
N GLY A 128 0.54 28.07 -6.85
CA GLY A 128 -0.21 27.35 -5.85
C GLY A 128 -0.64 25.98 -6.35
N THR A 129 -0.78 25.04 -5.42
CA THR A 129 -1.35 23.71 -5.65
C THR A 129 -2.82 23.70 -5.22
N LEU A 130 -3.63 22.90 -5.92
CA LEU A 130 -5.02 22.66 -5.53
C LEU A 130 -5.08 21.56 -4.48
N ASP A 131 -6.15 21.53 -3.70
CA ASP A 131 -6.46 20.36 -2.87
C ASP A 131 -6.68 19.14 -3.77
N ALA A 132 -6.30 17.94 -3.30
CA ALA A 132 -6.38 16.71 -4.12
C ALA A 132 -7.78 16.48 -4.72
N MET A 133 -8.83 16.82 -3.98
CA MET A 133 -10.23 16.66 -4.40
C MET A 133 -10.72 17.72 -5.40
N GLN A 134 -9.93 18.75 -5.69
CA GLN A 134 -10.27 19.80 -6.66
C GLN A 134 -9.80 19.45 -8.09
N TYR A 135 -8.96 18.43 -8.27
CA TYR A 135 -8.59 17.93 -9.59
C TYR A 135 -9.70 17.04 -10.16
N ASN A 136 -9.94 17.10 -11.48
CA ASN A 136 -11.01 16.31 -12.10
C ASN A 136 -10.68 14.82 -12.17
N ASN A 137 -9.39 14.49 -12.27
CA ASN A 137 -8.91 13.13 -12.44
C ASN A 137 -7.45 13.00 -11.97
N PHE A 138 -6.98 11.75 -11.91
CA PHE A 138 -5.66 11.43 -11.40
C PHE A 138 -4.51 11.96 -12.27
N GLU A 139 -4.71 12.08 -13.59
CA GLU A 139 -3.73 12.68 -14.48
C GLU A 139 -3.48 14.16 -14.15
N GLU A 140 -4.56 14.96 -14.06
CA GLU A 140 -4.46 16.38 -13.74
C GLU A 140 -3.83 16.59 -12.37
N PHE A 141 -4.18 15.74 -11.39
CA PHE A 141 -3.57 15.76 -10.07
C PHE A 141 -2.05 15.56 -10.15
N LEU A 142 -1.58 14.54 -10.87
CA LEU A 142 -0.14 14.24 -10.97
C LEU A 142 0.61 15.37 -11.68
N LYS A 143 0.09 15.86 -12.80
CA LYS A 143 0.68 16.99 -13.53
C LYS A 143 0.70 18.27 -12.70
N GLY A 144 -0.41 18.56 -12.02
CA GLY A 144 -0.57 19.77 -11.21
C GLY A 144 0.29 19.80 -9.95
N ASN A 145 0.76 18.64 -9.46
CA ASN A 145 1.61 18.56 -8.28
C ASN A 145 3.09 18.27 -8.57
N PHE A 146 3.39 17.59 -9.68
CA PHE A 146 4.75 17.13 -9.99
C PHE A 146 5.29 17.62 -11.34
N GLY A 147 4.49 18.32 -12.13
CA GLY A 147 4.87 18.78 -13.46
C GLY A 147 4.73 17.71 -14.54
N ASN A 148 4.78 18.16 -15.80
CA ASN A 148 4.64 17.28 -16.96
C ASN A 148 5.84 16.35 -17.11
N THR A 149 7.04 16.81 -16.73
CA THR A 149 8.27 16.04 -16.91
C THR A 149 8.29 14.80 -16.02
N LEU A 150 7.99 14.91 -14.73
CA LEU A 150 7.88 13.73 -13.87
C LEU A 150 6.67 12.86 -14.22
N TYR A 151 5.57 13.48 -14.66
CA TYR A 151 4.40 12.76 -15.12
C TYR A 151 4.74 11.83 -16.29
N ASP A 152 5.36 12.35 -17.34
CA ASP A 152 5.71 11.55 -18.53
C ASP A 152 6.85 10.55 -18.24
N LEU A 153 7.83 10.94 -17.42
CA LEU A 153 8.97 10.11 -17.07
C LEU A 153 8.57 8.87 -16.26
N TYR A 154 7.72 9.04 -15.25
CA TYR A 154 7.45 8.01 -14.25
C TYR A 154 5.98 7.82 -13.96
N PHE A 155 5.25 8.86 -13.56
CA PHE A 155 3.91 8.65 -12.99
C PHE A 155 2.92 8.06 -13.99
N LYS A 156 2.93 8.50 -15.25
CA LYS A 156 2.09 7.95 -16.31
C LYS A 156 2.41 6.48 -16.60
N PRO A 157 3.63 6.11 -17.04
CA PRO A 157 3.93 4.73 -17.40
C PRO A 157 3.81 3.78 -16.19
N TYR A 158 4.19 4.21 -14.99
CA TYR A 158 4.03 3.42 -13.78
C TYR A 158 2.56 3.15 -13.47
N ASN A 159 1.73 4.19 -13.38
CA ASN A 159 0.33 4.01 -13.01
C ASN A 159 -0.46 3.28 -14.11
N GLN A 160 -0.22 3.55 -15.40
CA GLN A 160 -0.87 2.78 -16.47
C GLN A 160 -0.50 1.30 -16.43
N LYS A 161 0.73 0.95 -16.04
CA LYS A 161 1.15 -0.46 -15.86
C LYS A 161 0.41 -1.13 -14.70
N ILE A 162 0.18 -0.42 -13.59
CA ILE A 162 -0.48 -0.95 -12.40
C ILE A 162 -1.99 -1.01 -12.58
N TRP A 163 -2.61 0.10 -12.98
CA TRP A 163 -4.05 0.26 -13.06
C TRP A 163 -4.66 -0.26 -14.37
N LYS A 164 -3.83 -0.44 -15.42
CA LYS A 164 -4.28 -0.82 -16.77
C LYS A 164 -5.44 0.04 -17.30
N THR A 165 -5.45 1.32 -16.93
CA THR A 165 -6.49 2.27 -17.29
C THR A 165 -5.86 3.61 -17.66
N ASP A 166 -6.60 4.41 -18.43
CA ASP A 166 -6.23 5.80 -18.64
C ASP A 166 -6.41 6.60 -17.35
N LEU A 167 -5.39 7.38 -16.97
CA LEU A 167 -5.39 8.15 -15.71
C LEU A 167 -6.37 9.33 -15.78
N SER A 168 -6.71 9.78 -16.98
CA SER A 168 -7.75 10.79 -17.21
C SER A 168 -9.16 10.31 -16.79
N THR A 169 -9.37 8.99 -16.69
CA THR A 169 -10.66 8.39 -16.29
C THR A 169 -10.68 7.93 -14.83
N VAL A 170 -9.57 8.10 -14.09
CA VAL A 170 -9.47 7.69 -12.68
C VAL A 170 -9.93 8.85 -11.79
N SER A 171 -11.00 8.62 -11.03
CA SER A 171 -11.54 9.58 -10.05
C SER A 171 -10.53 9.88 -8.93
N MET A 172 -10.62 11.06 -8.31
CA MET A 172 -9.79 11.44 -7.16
C MET A 172 -10.25 10.85 -5.81
N GLN A 173 -11.48 10.31 -5.73
CA GLN A 173 -12.07 9.86 -4.46
C GLN A 173 -11.24 8.81 -3.71
N TRP A 174 -10.46 7.98 -4.42
CA TRP A 174 -9.65 6.94 -3.78
C TRP A 174 -8.45 7.50 -3.01
N LEU A 175 -8.04 8.74 -3.28
CA LEU A 175 -6.88 9.40 -2.70
C LEU A 175 -7.16 10.08 -1.36
N ASP A 176 -8.44 10.23 -1.01
CA ASP A 176 -8.87 10.91 0.21
C ASP A 176 -8.22 10.29 1.46
N GLY A 177 -7.52 11.14 2.22
CA GLY A 177 -6.77 10.74 3.42
C GLY A 177 -5.56 9.81 3.20
N LYS A 178 -5.14 9.54 1.95
CA LYS A 178 -4.10 8.51 1.67
C LYS A 178 -2.70 9.05 1.42
N LEU A 179 -2.53 10.24 0.85
CA LEU A 179 -1.21 10.76 0.48
C LEU A 179 -0.97 12.14 1.08
N PRO A 180 -0.04 12.30 2.05
CA PRO A 180 0.54 13.61 2.31
C PRO A 180 1.36 14.02 1.09
N MET A 181 1.10 15.21 0.56
CA MET A 181 1.86 15.73 -0.58
C MET A 181 3.19 16.32 -0.10
N PRO A 182 4.32 15.95 -0.73
CA PRO A 182 5.61 16.51 -0.36
C PRO A 182 5.63 18.00 -0.68
N LYS A 183 6.21 18.80 0.22
CA LYS A 183 6.42 20.23 -0.03
C LYS A 183 7.66 20.44 -0.89
N LEU A 184 7.68 21.50 -1.71
CA LEU A 184 8.85 21.86 -2.52
C LEU A 184 10.14 21.91 -1.69
N LEU A 185 10.09 22.51 -0.49
CA LEU A 185 11.26 22.59 0.39
C LEU A 185 11.78 21.22 0.83
N GLU A 186 10.89 20.24 1.06
CA GLU A 186 11.25 18.88 1.45
C GLU A 186 11.92 18.14 0.28
N ILE A 187 11.37 18.30 -0.93
CA ILE A 187 11.95 17.78 -2.17
C ILE A 187 13.36 18.34 -2.37
N LEU A 188 13.52 19.67 -2.31
CA LEU A 188 14.82 20.33 -2.48
C LEU A 188 15.82 19.87 -1.41
N THR A 189 15.39 19.82 -0.14
CA THR A 189 16.24 19.40 0.98
C THR A 189 16.70 17.95 0.81
N SER A 190 15.83 17.06 0.38
CA SER A 190 16.16 15.65 0.15
C SER A 190 17.20 15.50 -0.97
N ASN A 191 17.05 16.27 -2.05
CA ASN A 191 17.97 16.24 -3.18
C ASN A 191 19.35 16.85 -2.89
N VAL A 192 19.41 17.88 -2.04
CA VAL A 192 20.68 18.49 -1.61
C VAL A 192 21.37 17.63 -0.55
N SER A 193 20.63 17.19 0.46
CA SER A 193 21.19 16.41 1.57
C SER A 193 21.45 14.95 1.22
N ARG A 194 20.85 14.45 0.13
CA ARG A 194 20.92 13.05 -0.34
C ARG A 194 20.57 12.04 0.76
N LYS A 195 19.69 12.44 1.68
CA LYS A 195 19.22 11.59 2.76
C LYS A 195 18.02 10.79 2.29
N GLU A 196 18.06 9.48 2.52
CA GLU A 196 16.91 8.60 2.30
C GLU A 196 15.77 8.99 3.25
N GLU A 197 14.55 9.01 2.73
CA GLU A 197 13.36 9.40 3.47
C GLU A 197 12.97 8.31 4.50
N ALA A 198 13.25 8.58 5.77
CA ALA A 198 12.98 7.65 6.88
C ALA A 198 11.55 7.73 7.44
N SER A 199 10.76 8.74 7.06
CA SER A 199 9.51 9.13 7.72
C SER A 199 8.22 8.68 7.02
N MET A 200 8.30 7.92 5.92
CA MET A 200 7.09 7.48 5.23
C MET A 200 6.23 6.59 6.14
N VAL A 201 4.91 6.74 6.01
CA VAL A 201 3.86 6.03 6.78
C VAL A 201 4.01 4.49 6.77
N HIS A 202 4.72 3.94 5.79
CA HIS A 202 5.06 2.53 5.67
C HIS A 202 6.58 2.29 5.69
N ALA A 203 7.32 3.03 6.52
CA ALA A 203 8.76 2.88 6.69
C ALA A 203 9.15 1.51 7.26
N SER A 204 8.24 0.87 8.00
CA SER A 204 8.39 -0.53 8.40
C SER A 204 7.08 -1.30 8.30
N PHE A 205 7.20 -2.61 8.23
CA PHE A 205 6.08 -3.54 8.20
C PHE A 205 6.48 -4.87 8.85
N PHE A 206 5.47 -5.67 9.18
CA PHE A 206 5.64 -7.01 9.70
C PHE A 206 5.31 -8.04 8.62
N TYR A 207 6.09 -9.12 8.59
CA TYR A 207 5.87 -10.23 7.68
C TYR A 207 6.03 -11.57 8.44
N PRO A 208 5.12 -12.55 8.24
CA PRO A 208 5.22 -13.86 8.89
C PRO A 208 6.53 -14.58 8.53
N LYS A 209 7.19 -15.16 9.53
CA LYS A 209 8.42 -15.96 9.32
C LYS A 209 8.18 -17.22 8.50
N GLN A 210 6.98 -17.77 8.58
CA GLN A 210 6.58 -19.01 7.90
C GLN A 210 5.20 -18.85 7.29
N GLY A 211 4.93 -19.55 6.18
CA GLY A 211 3.62 -19.58 5.52
C GLY A 211 3.18 -18.28 4.84
N GLY A 212 3.95 -17.19 4.97
CA GLY A 212 3.60 -15.88 4.39
C GLY A 212 2.23 -15.40 4.85
N SER A 213 1.49 -14.67 4.02
CA SER A 213 0.18 -14.14 4.43
C SER A 213 -0.89 -15.23 4.63
N GLN A 214 -0.68 -16.45 4.10
CA GLN A 214 -1.54 -17.59 4.39
C GLN A 214 -1.54 -17.93 5.88
N PHE A 215 -0.38 -17.84 6.55
CA PHE A 215 -0.29 -18.08 7.99
C PHE A 215 -1.23 -17.17 8.80
N ILE A 216 -1.40 -15.91 8.36
CA ILE A 216 -2.32 -14.98 8.99
C ILE A 216 -3.76 -15.46 8.82
N ALA A 217 -4.15 -15.82 7.60
CA ALA A 217 -5.50 -16.30 7.31
C ALA A 217 -5.82 -17.59 8.11
N ASP A 218 -4.90 -18.54 8.12
CA ASP A 218 -5.05 -19.82 8.83
C ASP A 218 -5.18 -19.64 10.35
N ARG A 219 -4.45 -18.69 10.94
CA ARG A 219 -4.55 -18.41 12.38
C ARG A 219 -5.87 -17.75 12.74
N ILE A 220 -6.29 -16.74 11.97
CA ILE A 220 -7.56 -16.04 12.24
C ILE A 220 -8.74 -17.01 12.11
N ALA A 221 -8.72 -17.90 11.13
CA ALA A 221 -9.80 -18.87 10.92
C ALA A 221 -9.90 -19.98 11.98
N LYS A 222 -8.91 -20.14 12.88
CA LYS A 222 -8.91 -21.16 13.93
C LYS A 222 -9.67 -20.77 15.21
N GLY A 223 -9.96 -19.48 15.41
CA GLY A 223 -10.65 -18.98 16.61
C GLY A 223 -12.00 -18.36 16.25
#